data_AF-A0A959ASH8-F1
#
_entry.id   AF-A0A959ASH8-F1
#
_cell.length_a   1.000
_cell.length_b   1.000
_cell.length_c   1.000
_cell.angle_alpha   90.00
_cell.angle_beta   90.00
_cell.angle_gamma   90.00
#
_symmetry.space_group_name_H-M   'P 1'
#
loop_
_entity.id
_entity.type
_entity.pdbx_description
1 polymer ?
#
loop_
_entity_poly.entity_id
_entity_poly.type
_entity_poly.pdbx_seq_one_letter_code
_entity_poly.pdbx_strand_id
1 'polypeptide(L)'
;MRIALPFFISICLLALAASCGGDAPSSQQQQTGGTATDSATLSEEGNPDGYEASQLRARPDCQVPGDILEGNQFWIREQEILVVVKADSSTLDPDYGPGHRILEVYDTKNCTRIERQVLPVDVSPDFPYFIAEITYNNNSQLVAIHGFKLIYIYDVENRSLLPQLQPQYLSERSGVDAQSGMIQRLEVWEKYLVGYARDYGSFAFDLSNKQKPSPVLPFAEFEVETQVFHSLFLLESQSGYQAIMPSYDYEGDKFSVNPAFEKPLALNTDVPKSARNNRFLVLRQANAEKTALAFDLKARKTVALPANIASQQTQNILNWLKQNG
;
A
#
# COMPACT_ATOMS: atom_id res chain seq x y z
N MET A 1 57.62 15.64 -13.04
CA MET A 1 58.21 14.40 -13.58
C MET A 1 57.08 13.39 -13.75
N ARG A 2 56.78 13.00 -15.00
CA ARG A 2 55.66 12.12 -15.39
C ARG A 2 56.13 10.66 -15.37
N ILE A 3 55.37 9.74 -14.78
CA ILE A 3 55.38 8.29 -15.07
C ILE A 3 53.95 7.81 -14.77
N ALA A 4 53.03 7.73 -15.73
CA ALA A 4 52.81 6.68 -16.75
C ALA A 4 52.26 5.35 -16.16
N LEU A 5 50.97 5.12 -16.43
CA LEU A 5 50.23 3.84 -16.33
C LEU A 5 50.69 2.88 -17.44
N PRO A 6 50.50 1.54 -17.30
CA PRO A 6 49.41 0.90 -18.04
C PRO A 6 48.71 -0.24 -17.26
N PHE A 7 47.38 -0.36 -17.33
CA PHE A 7 46.63 -1.18 -18.29
C PHE A 7 46.96 -2.68 -18.24
N PHE A 8 46.07 -3.47 -17.63
CA PHE A 8 45.89 -4.89 -17.94
C PHE A 8 44.40 -5.16 -18.18
N ILE A 9 44.06 -5.27 -19.46
CA ILE A 9 42.84 -5.91 -19.97
C ILE A 9 43.07 -7.41 -19.85
N SER A 10 42.13 -8.15 -19.27
CA SER A 10 42.04 -9.60 -19.46
C SER A 10 40.62 -9.97 -19.87
N ILE A 11 40.50 -10.31 -21.14
CA ILE A 11 39.34 -10.87 -21.82
C ILE A 11 39.34 -12.38 -21.55
N CYS A 12 38.26 -12.91 -20.96
CA CYS A 12 38.00 -14.35 -21.00
C CYS A 12 36.58 -14.62 -21.52
N LEU A 13 36.60 -14.92 -22.82
CA LEU A 13 35.76 -15.79 -23.64
C LEU A 13 34.56 -16.52 -23.02
N LEU A 14 33.48 -16.42 -23.79
CA LEU A 14 32.27 -17.25 -23.86
C LEU A 14 32.50 -18.75 -23.66
N ALA A 15 31.58 -19.36 -22.91
CA ALA A 15 31.14 -20.73 -23.16
C ALA A 15 29.63 -20.73 -23.36
N LEU A 16 29.21 -20.85 -24.63
CA LEU A 16 27.87 -21.26 -25.04
C LEU A 16 27.81 -22.79 -24.92
N ALA A 17 26.87 -23.30 -24.12
CA ALA A 17 26.42 -24.68 -24.21
C ALA A 17 24.90 -24.67 -24.40
N ALA A 18 24.50 -25.08 -25.60
CA ALA A 18 23.14 -25.36 -25.98
C ALA A 18 22.64 -26.62 -25.26
N SER A 19 21.43 -26.54 -24.69
CA SER A 19 20.62 -27.71 -24.36
C SER A 19 19.36 -27.65 -25.21
N CYS A 20 19.26 -28.60 -26.15
CA CYS A 20 18.01 -29.04 -26.77
C CYS A 20 17.04 -29.47 -25.64
N GLY A 21 15.73 -29.25 -25.72
CA GLY A 21 14.83 -29.82 -26.72
C GLY A 21 14.17 -31.07 -26.12
N GLY A 22 12.88 -30.98 -25.80
CA GLY A 22 12.11 -32.09 -25.22
C GLY A 22 10.64 -31.71 -24.99
N ASP A 23 9.86 -31.69 -26.07
CA ASP A 23 8.40 -31.63 -26.03
C ASP A 23 7.77 -33.03 -25.85
N ALA A 24 6.56 -32.99 -25.27
CA ALA A 24 5.44 -33.94 -25.32
C ALA A 24 5.35 -35.04 -24.23
N PRO A 25 4.14 -35.59 -23.91
CA PRO A 25 2.85 -35.37 -24.58
C PRO A 25 1.63 -35.07 -23.67
N SER A 26 0.59 -34.61 -24.36
CA SER A 26 -0.82 -34.57 -23.99
C SER A 26 -1.40 -35.94 -23.65
N SER A 27 -2.27 -35.98 -22.64
CA SER A 27 -3.21 -37.08 -22.42
C SER A 27 -4.64 -36.60 -22.70
N GLN A 28 -5.17 -36.99 -23.86
CA GLN A 28 -6.59 -37.10 -24.11
C GLN A 28 -7.08 -38.46 -23.58
N GLN A 29 -8.17 -38.46 -22.83
CA GLN A 29 -9.07 -39.63 -22.74
C GLN A 29 -10.47 -39.23 -23.24
N GLN A 30 -10.84 -39.89 -24.34
CA GLN A 30 -12.19 -40.24 -24.83
C GLN A 30 -13.14 -40.64 -23.68
N GLN A 31 -14.46 -40.43 -23.69
CA GLN A 31 -15.56 -40.82 -24.61
C GLN A 31 -16.84 -40.26 -23.93
N THR A 32 -18.00 -39.92 -24.50
CA THR A 32 -18.88 -40.60 -25.47
C THR A 32 -20.06 -39.62 -25.74
N GLY A 33 -20.64 -39.66 -26.94
CA GLY A 33 -21.74 -38.78 -27.35
C GLY A 33 -23.12 -39.11 -26.77
N GLY A 34 -24.07 -38.20 -27.01
CA GLY A 34 -25.49 -38.39 -26.75
C GLY A 34 -26.29 -37.09 -26.85
N THR A 35 -26.93 -36.88 -27.99
CA THR A 35 -27.93 -35.85 -28.26
C THR A 35 -29.16 -36.06 -27.39
N ALA A 36 -29.67 -35.02 -26.70
CA ALA A 36 -31.09 -34.89 -26.36
C ALA A 36 -31.41 -33.49 -25.80
N THR A 37 -32.32 -32.83 -26.50
CA THR A 37 -33.25 -31.78 -26.03
C THR A 37 -33.93 -32.22 -24.73
N ASP A 38 -34.05 -31.33 -23.74
CA ASP A 38 -35.35 -31.01 -23.13
C ASP A 38 -35.27 -29.92 -22.05
N SER A 39 -36.29 -29.06 -22.12
CA SER A 39 -36.65 -28.06 -21.12
C SER A 39 -37.28 -28.72 -19.89
N ALA A 40 -36.85 -28.31 -18.70
CA ALA A 40 -37.66 -28.34 -17.48
C ALA A 40 -37.05 -27.31 -16.50
N THR A 41 -37.58 -26.08 -16.42
CA THR A 41 -38.48 -25.63 -15.34
C THR A 41 -38.16 -26.23 -13.96
N LEU A 42 -37.45 -25.44 -13.14
CA LEU A 42 -37.65 -25.43 -11.69
C LEU A 42 -38.02 -24.01 -11.28
N SER A 43 -39.30 -23.87 -10.95
CA SER A 43 -39.90 -22.77 -10.22
C SER A 43 -39.59 -22.90 -8.73
N GLU A 44 -39.02 -21.85 -8.14
CA GLU A 44 -39.18 -21.49 -6.72
C GLU A 44 -39.78 -20.07 -6.75
N GLU A 45 -41.11 -19.97 -6.75
CA GLU A 45 -41.94 -19.69 -5.56
C GLU A 45 -41.44 -18.49 -4.74
N GLY A 46 -42.25 -17.42 -4.81
CA GLY A 46 -41.92 -16.08 -4.36
C GLY A 46 -41.69 -15.98 -2.86
N ASN A 47 -40.65 -15.21 -2.53
CA ASN A 47 -40.51 -14.60 -1.22
C ASN A 47 -41.02 -13.14 -1.32
N PRO A 48 -42.07 -12.74 -0.60
CA PRO A 48 -42.63 -11.40 -0.68
C PRO A 48 -41.97 -10.51 0.37
N ASP A 49 -40.69 -10.19 0.18
CA ASP A 49 -40.04 -9.11 0.91
C ASP A 49 -39.33 -8.20 -0.10
N GLY A 50 -39.95 -7.05 -0.33
CA GLY A 50 -39.48 -6.00 -1.22
C GLY A 50 -38.17 -5.40 -0.72
N TYR A 51 -37.06 -6.03 -1.09
CA TYR A 51 -35.79 -5.35 -1.23
C TYR A 51 -35.64 -5.03 -2.71
N GLU A 52 -35.82 -3.77 -3.07
CA GLU A 52 -35.40 -3.28 -4.38
C GLU A 52 -33.93 -3.66 -4.56
N ALA A 53 -33.68 -4.63 -5.44
CA ALA A 53 -32.35 -4.83 -6.00
C ALA A 53 -31.99 -3.49 -6.65
N SER A 54 -31.12 -2.71 -5.99
CA SER A 54 -30.59 -1.49 -6.58
C SER A 54 -30.01 -1.86 -7.93
N GLN A 55 -30.62 -1.37 -9.00
CA GLN A 55 -30.16 -1.67 -10.35
C GLN A 55 -28.69 -1.27 -10.43
N LEU A 56 -27.81 -2.26 -10.58
CA LEU A 56 -26.38 -2.04 -10.77
C LEU A 56 -26.22 -1.17 -12.02
N ARG A 57 -25.99 0.14 -11.84
CA ARG A 57 -25.83 1.08 -12.94
C ARG A 57 -24.62 0.67 -13.79
N ALA A 58 -24.81 0.66 -15.11
CA ALA A 58 -23.73 0.40 -16.06
C ALA A 58 -22.64 1.48 -15.96
N ARG A 59 -21.39 1.09 -16.28
CA ARG A 59 -20.25 2.03 -16.33
C ARG A 59 -20.55 3.16 -17.32
N PRO A 60 -20.26 4.42 -16.96
CA PRO A 60 -20.54 5.56 -17.84
C PRO A 60 -19.65 5.51 -19.07
N ASP A 61 -20.23 5.84 -20.22
CA ASP A 61 -19.53 5.99 -21.50
C ASP A 61 -19.04 7.44 -21.68
N CYS A 62 -18.22 7.90 -20.73
CA CYS A 62 -17.58 9.21 -20.85
C CYS A 62 -16.32 9.08 -21.71
N GLN A 63 -16.31 9.75 -22.86
CA GLN A 63 -15.15 9.83 -23.73
C GLN A 63 -14.04 10.67 -23.07
N VAL A 64 -12.95 10.02 -22.69
CA VAL A 64 -11.78 10.67 -22.09
C VAL A 64 -10.66 10.70 -23.13
N PRO A 65 -10.33 11.85 -23.72
CA PRO A 65 -9.29 11.94 -24.74
C PRO A 65 -7.90 11.79 -24.12
N GLY A 66 -6.96 11.16 -24.82
CA GLY A 66 -5.58 10.96 -24.36
C GLY A 66 -5.23 9.48 -24.19
N ASP A 67 -4.00 9.23 -23.75
CA ASP A 67 -3.49 7.88 -23.49
C ASP A 67 -3.64 7.53 -22.01
N ILE A 68 -4.21 6.37 -21.71
CA ILE A 68 -4.56 5.94 -20.35
C ILE A 68 -3.98 4.54 -20.14
N LEU A 69 -3.11 4.40 -19.14
CA LEU A 69 -2.58 3.09 -18.72
C LEU A 69 -3.67 2.24 -18.06
N GLU A 70 -3.46 0.92 -18.07
CA GLU A 70 -4.27 0.00 -17.28
C GLU A 70 -4.28 0.40 -15.80
N GLY A 71 -5.45 0.32 -15.16
CA GLY A 71 -5.64 0.73 -13.75
C GLY A 71 -5.82 2.24 -13.52
N ASN A 72 -5.49 3.10 -14.49
CA ASN A 72 -5.55 4.55 -14.32
C ASN A 72 -6.91 5.20 -14.61
N GLN A 73 -7.98 4.42 -14.46
CA GLN A 73 -9.34 4.91 -14.51
C GLN A 73 -10.19 4.25 -13.43
N PHE A 74 -10.72 5.06 -12.52
CA PHE A 74 -11.50 4.59 -11.39
C PHE A 74 -12.85 5.30 -11.33
N TRP A 75 -13.94 4.52 -11.37
CA TRP A 75 -15.31 5.04 -11.33
C TRP A 75 -15.93 4.79 -9.96
N ILE A 76 -16.34 5.88 -9.32
CA ILE A 76 -17.00 5.89 -8.03
C ILE A 76 -18.49 6.03 -8.28
N ARG A 77 -19.16 4.89 -8.39
CA ARG A 77 -20.53 4.78 -8.89
C ARG A 77 -21.51 5.59 -8.06
N GLU A 78 -21.39 5.53 -6.74
CA GLU A 78 -22.32 6.14 -5.79
C GLU A 78 -22.28 7.66 -5.83
N GLN A 79 -21.13 8.24 -6.18
CA GLN A 79 -20.95 9.69 -6.29
C GLN A 79 -21.01 10.18 -7.75
N GLU A 80 -21.13 9.25 -8.71
CA GLU A 80 -21.11 9.54 -10.14
C GLU A 80 -19.84 10.31 -10.54
N ILE A 81 -18.70 9.93 -9.97
CA ILE A 81 -17.39 10.54 -10.22
C ILE A 81 -16.46 9.56 -10.93
N LEU A 82 -15.80 10.01 -11.99
CA LEU A 82 -14.76 9.26 -12.70
C LEU A 82 -13.43 9.98 -12.53
N VAL A 83 -12.45 9.30 -11.94
CA VAL A 83 -11.07 9.78 -11.77
C VAL A 83 -10.18 9.10 -12.81
N VAL A 84 -9.35 9.87 -13.49
CA VAL A 84 -8.47 9.38 -14.56
C VAL A 84 -7.08 9.97 -14.42
N VAL A 85 -6.05 9.14 -14.58
CA VAL A 85 -4.68 9.57 -14.82
C VAL A 85 -4.29 9.24 -16.25
N LYS A 86 -3.83 10.23 -17.01
CA LYS A 86 -3.57 10.07 -18.44
C LYS A 86 -2.35 10.86 -18.92
N ALA A 87 -1.99 10.67 -20.17
CA ALA A 87 -1.05 11.51 -20.91
C ALA A 87 -1.73 12.15 -22.14
N ASP A 88 -1.23 13.32 -22.53
CA ASP A 88 -1.53 13.94 -23.82
C ASP A 88 -0.27 14.65 -24.35
N SER A 89 -0.38 15.37 -25.47
CA SER A 89 0.76 16.08 -26.07
C SER A 89 1.39 17.13 -25.14
N SER A 90 0.69 17.62 -24.11
CA SER A 90 1.22 18.59 -23.14
C SER A 90 2.14 17.96 -22.10
N THR A 91 2.15 16.64 -21.97
CA THR A 91 3.05 15.89 -21.07
C THR A 91 4.00 14.96 -21.81
N LEU A 92 4.04 15.03 -23.14
CA LEU A 92 5.01 14.30 -23.96
C LEU A 92 6.43 14.84 -23.70
N ASP A 93 7.30 13.95 -23.27
CA ASP A 93 8.74 14.20 -23.18
C ASP A 93 9.43 13.64 -24.44
N PRO A 94 10.37 14.39 -25.07
CA PRO A 94 11.02 13.95 -26.30
C PRO A 94 11.90 12.70 -26.13
N ASP A 95 12.48 12.51 -24.94
CA ASP A 95 13.42 11.42 -24.66
C ASP A 95 12.73 10.23 -24.01
N TYR A 96 11.67 10.49 -23.22
CA TYR A 96 10.99 9.50 -22.39
C TYR A 96 9.58 9.13 -22.84
N GLY A 97 9.00 9.86 -23.81
CA GLY A 97 7.67 9.59 -24.32
C GLY A 97 6.54 10.15 -23.43
N PRO A 98 5.33 9.55 -23.46
CA PRO A 98 4.15 10.11 -22.80
C PRO A 98 4.26 10.12 -21.26
N GLY A 99 4.29 11.30 -20.65
CA GLY A 99 4.26 11.46 -19.20
C GLY A 99 2.82 11.34 -18.65
N HIS A 100 2.46 10.18 -18.10
CA HIS A 100 1.14 9.91 -17.52
C HIS A 100 0.98 10.58 -16.15
N ARG A 101 0.80 11.90 -16.17
CA ARG A 101 0.74 12.78 -14.98
C ARG A 101 -0.40 13.79 -15.04
N ILE A 102 -1.36 13.62 -15.95
CA ILE A 102 -2.55 14.47 -16.02
C ILE A 102 -3.66 13.79 -15.23
N LEU A 103 -4.00 14.37 -14.08
CA LEU A 103 -5.18 13.99 -13.32
C LEU A 103 -6.40 14.75 -13.88
N GLU A 104 -7.44 14.02 -14.23
CA GLU A 104 -8.75 14.59 -14.54
C GLU A 104 -9.84 13.90 -13.73
N VAL A 105 -10.84 14.69 -13.34
CA VAL A 105 -12.02 14.18 -12.65
C VAL A 105 -13.27 14.65 -13.37
N TYR A 106 -14.21 13.75 -13.58
CA TYR A 106 -15.43 13.99 -14.34
C TYR A 106 -16.68 13.72 -13.51
N ASP A 107 -17.71 14.54 -13.71
CA ASP A 107 -19.08 14.23 -13.34
C ASP A 107 -19.65 13.30 -14.42
N THR A 108 -20.01 12.08 -14.03
CA THR A 108 -20.44 11.04 -14.98
C THR A 108 -21.91 11.16 -15.37
N LYS A 109 -22.68 12.05 -14.73
CA LYS A 109 -24.07 12.35 -15.14
C LYS A 109 -24.13 13.01 -16.52
N ASN A 110 -23.16 13.87 -16.80
CA ASN A 110 -23.11 14.68 -18.02
C ASN A 110 -21.73 14.67 -18.70
N CYS A 111 -20.82 13.79 -18.24
CA CYS A 111 -19.45 13.67 -18.68
C CYS A 111 -18.66 14.99 -18.69
N THR A 112 -18.99 15.89 -17.76
CA THR A 112 -18.30 17.19 -17.64
C THR A 112 -17.06 17.04 -16.77
N ARG A 113 -15.92 17.55 -17.26
CA ARG A 113 -14.68 17.60 -16.47
C ARG A 113 -14.80 18.64 -15.36
N ILE A 114 -14.69 18.18 -14.12
CA ILE A 114 -14.73 19.00 -12.88
C ILE A 114 -13.33 19.49 -12.53
N GLU A 115 -12.33 18.61 -12.66
CA GLU A 115 -10.94 18.88 -12.26
C GLU A 115 -10.00 18.54 -13.40
N ARG A 116 -8.95 19.34 -13.58
CA ARG A 116 -7.78 18.99 -14.39
C ARG A 116 -6.53 19.56 -13.75
N GLN A 117 -5.61 18.68 -13.39
CA GLN A 117 -4.32 19.06 -12.87
C GLN A 117 -3.21 18.28 -13.56
N VAL A 118 -2.17 18.98 -13.99
CA VAL A 118 -0.92 18.34 -14.43
C VAL A 118 -0.05 18.18 -13.19
N LEU A 119 0.11 16.96 -12.71
CA LEU A 119 0.98 16.62 -11.59
C LEU A 119 2.45 16.85 -11.99
N PRO A 120 3.32 17.21 -11.03
CA PRO A 120 4.73 17.44 -11.31
C PRO A 120 5.40 16.14 -11.77
N VAL A 121 6.50 16.28 -12.51
CA VAL A 121 7.43 15.15 -12.69
C VAL A 121 7.94 14.76 -11.31
N ASP A 122 7.77 13.50 -10.92
CA ASP A 122 8.13 13.01 -9.59
C ASP A 122 9.65 12.80 -9.48
N VAL A 123 10.16 11.77 -10.14
CA VAL A 123 11.61 11.49 -10.23
C VAL A 123 12.10 11.63 -11.67
N SER A 124 11.33 11.14 -12.64
CA SER A 124 11.63 11.26 -14.08
C SER A 124 10.32 11.14 -14.90
N PRO A 125 10.23 11.73 -16.11
CA PRO A 125 9.00 11.74 -16.91
C PRO A 125 8.47 10.36 -17.33
N ASP A 126 9.34 9.34 -17.38
CA ASP A 126 9.02 7.94 -17.67
C ASP A 126 8.38 7.19 -16.50
N PHE A 127 8.35 7.77 -15.29
CA PHE A 127 7.63 7.19 -14.15
C PHE A 127 6.21 7.78 -14.07
N PRO A 128 5.18 7.00 -14.46
CA PRO A 128 3.81 7.46 -14.45
C PRO A 128 3.26 7.59 -13.02
N TYR A 129 2.15 8.32 -12.89
CA TYR A 129 1.30 8.24 -11.71
C TYR A 129 0.28 7.12 -11.89
N PHE A 130 -0.10 6.49 -10.78
CA PHE A 130 -1.11 5.44 -10.72
C PHE A 130 -2.23 5.77 -9.75
N ILE A 131 -3.45 5.35 -10.08
CA ILE A 131 -4.55 5.30 -9.11
C ILE A 131 -4.35 4.06 -8.23
N ALA A 132 -4.31 4.25 -6.91
CA ALA A 132 -4.16 3.15 -5.98
C ALA A 132 -5.46 2.35 -5.84
N GLU A 133 -5.31 1.03 -5.77
CA GLU A 133 -6.39 0.14 -5.34
C GLU A 133 -6.47 0.14 -3.81
N ILE A 134 -7.52 0.76 -3.26
CA ILE A 134 -7.82 0.79 -1.83
C ILE A 134 -8.76 -0.37 -1.54
N THR A 135 -8.37 -1.28 -0.64
CA THR A 135 -9.08 -2.55 -0.43
C THR A 135 -9.97 -2.54 0.81
N TYR A 136 -9.56 -1.85 1.88
CA TYR A 136 -10.20 -1.98 3.20
C TYR A 136 -11.30 -0.95 3.45
N ASN A 137 -11.21 0.24 2.84
CA ASN A 137 -12.16 1.32 3.10
C ASN A 137 -12.75 1.91 1.81
N ASN A 138 -13.55 1.11 1.12
CA ASN A 138 -14.30 1.51 -0.08
C ASN A 138 -15.31 2.64 0.18
N ASN A 139 -15.62 2.91 1.46
CA ASN A 139 -16.49 4.01 1.89
C ASN A 139 -15.74 5.32 2.17
N SER A 140 -14.40 5.33 2.09
CA SER A 140 -13.59 6.49 2.50
C SER A 140 -13.86 7.75 1.68
N GLN A 141 -14.54 7.65 0.52
CA GLN A 141 -14.72 8.77 -0.42
C GLN A 141 -13.38 9.45 -0.77
N LEU A 142 -12.28 8.69 -0.74
CA LEU A 142 -10.95 9.13 -1.11
C LEU A 142 -10.45 8.27 -2.26
N VAL A 143 -9.81 8.91 -3.23
CA VAL A 143 -9.04 8.21 -4.28
C VAL A 143 -7.60 8.62 -4.12
N ALA A 144 -6.74 7.67 -3.78
CA ALA A 144 -5.32 7.92 -3.68
C ALA A 144 -4.65 7.75 -5.06
N ILE A 145 -3.78 8.68 -5.41
CA ILE A 145 -2.95 8.67 -6.61
C ILE A 145 -1.50 8.72 -6.15
N HIS A 146 -0.63 7.88 -6.70
CA HIS A 146 0.79 7.89 -6.34
C HIS A 146 1.68 7.89 -7.57
N GLY A 147 2.76 8.66 -7.49
CA GLY A 147 3.90 8.53 -8.37
C GLY A 147 4.94 7.61 -7.74
N PHE A 148 6.21 7.92 -8.00
CA PHE A 148 7.34 7.25 -7.39
C PHE A 148 7.46 7.59 -5.90
N LYS A 149 7.52 8.88 -5.53
CA LYS A 149 7.69 9.38 -4.15
C LYS A 149 6.54 10.28 -3.69
N LEU A 150 5.73 10.77 -4.63
CA LEU A 150 4.66 11.71 -4.36
C LEU A 150 3.31 11.01 -4.31
N ILE A 151 2.45 11.48 -3.42
CA ILE A 151 1.09 11.00 -3.25
C ILE A 151 0.14 12.19 -3.30
N TYR A 152 -0.98 12.00 -3.97
CA TYR A 152 -2.12 12.89 -3.96
C TYR A 152 -3.35 12.11 -3.54
N ILE A 153 -4.31 12.81 -2.93
CA ILE A 153 -5.58 12.22 -2.55
C ILE A 153 -6.67 13.12 -3.12
N TYR A 154 -7.53 12.58 -3.96
CA TYR A 154 -8.76 13.26 -4.35
C TYR A 154 -9.84 12.96 -3.32
N ASP A 155 -10.30 14.01 -2.65
CA ASP A 155 -11.42 13.96 -1.72
C ASP A 155 -12.73 14.12 -2.50
N VAL A 156 -13.44 13.01 -2.67
CA VAL A 156 -14.65 12.91 -3.49
C VAL A 156 -15.79 13.71 -2.87
N GLU A 157 -15.86 13.74 -1.54
CA GLU A 157 -16.88 14.47 -0.77
C GLU A 157 -16.79 15.97 -1.06
N ASN A 158 -15.58 16.53 -0.88
CA ASN A 158 -15.32 17.96 -1.06
C ASN A 158 -14.94 18.33 -2.50
N ARG A 159 -14.90 17.35 -3.41
CA ARG A 159 -14.51 17.49 -4.82
C ARG A 159 -13.20 18.26 -5.00
N SER A 160 -12.17 17.93 -4.21
CA SER A 160 -10.90 18.66 -4.22
C SER A 160 -9.69 17.74 -4.05
N LEU A 161 -8.57 18.15 -4.64
CA LEU A 161 -7.28 17.48 -4.41
C LEU A 161 -6.67 17.98 -3.11
N LEU A 162 -6.29 17.06 -2.23
CA LEU A 162 -5.56 17.39 -1.01
C LEU A 162 -4.12 17.84 -1.35
N PRO A 163 -3.44 18.55 -0.42
CA PRO A 163 -2.03 18.88 -0.59
C PRO A 163 -1.17 17.65 -0.87
N GLN A 164 -0.12 17.83 -1.67
CA GLN A 164 0.87 16.80 -1.97
C GLN A 164 1.44 16.20 -0.69
N LEU A 165 1.52 14.87 -0.65
CA LEU A 165 2.11 14.11 0.44
C LEU A 165 3.39 13.43 -0.05
N GLN A 166 4.38 13.34 0.83
CA GLN A 166 5.63 12.63 0.58
C GLN A 166 5.98 11.82 1.83
N PRO A 167 6.24 10.51 1.72
CA PRO A 167 6.54 9.65 2.86
C PRO A 167 7.67 10.20 3.72
N GLN A 168 7.51 10.08 5.05
CA GLN A 168 8.54 10.38 6.02
C GLN A 168 8.78 9.15 6.91
N TYR A 169 10.03 8.99 7.33
CA TYR A 169 10.49 7.83 8.07
C TYR A 169 11.20 8.27 9.34
N LEU A 170 11.20 7.39 10.36
CA LEU A 170 11.87 7.69 11.62
C LEU A 170 13.39 7.70 11.47
N SER A 171 13.93 6.75 10.70
CA SER A 171 15.36 6.66 10.39
C SER A 171 15.62 7.10 8.95
N GLU A 172 16.83 7.60 8.69
CA GLU A 172 17.25 7.96 7.34
C GLU A 172 17.18 6.75 6.39
N ARG A 173 16.79 7.00 5.14
CA ARG A 173 16.66 5.98 4.10
C ARG A 173 17.62 6.29 2.96
N SER A 174 18.37 5.28 2.53
CA SER A 174 19.26 5.34 1.38
C SER A 174 18.79 4.35 0.33
N GLY A 175 18.69 4.81 -0.92
CA GLY A 175 18.31 3.95 -2.02
C GLY A 175 19.36 2.87 -2.26
N VAL A 176 18.93 1.62 -2.38
CA VAL A 176 19.77 0.49 -2.77
C VAL A 176 19.90 0.42 -4.29
N ASP A 177 18.83 0.78 -5.00
CA ASP A 177 18.78 0.87 -6.45
C ASP A 177 17.86 2.02 -6.93
N ALA A 178 17.62 2.08 -8.25
CA ALA A 178 16.79 3.11 -8.89
C ALA A 178 15.28 2.98 -8.59
N GLN A 179 14.84 1.86 -8.01
CA GLN A 179 13.45 1.59 -7.64
C GLN A 179 13.22 1.75 -6.12
N SER A 180 14.28 1.90 -5.32
CA SER A 180 14.16 2.15 -3.89
C SER A 180 13.39 3.44 -3.59
N GLY A 181 12.43 3.34 -2.67
CA GLY A 181 11.52 4.41 -2.30
C GLY A 181 10.30 4.54 -3.19
N MET A 182 10.15 3.72 -4.24
CA MET A 182 8.96 3.69 -5.07
C MET A 182 7.75 3.24 -4.25
N ILE A 183 6.69 4.03 -4.24
CA ILE A 183 5.42 3.69 -3.59
C ILE A 183 4.79 2.53 -4.35
N GLN A 184 4.51 1.44 -3.63
CA GLN A 184 3.91 0.24 -4.22
C GLN A 184 2.46 0.04 -3.80
N ARG A 185 2.12 0.45 -2.58
CA ARG A 185 0.81 0.20 -1.99
C ARG A 185 0.38 1.37 -1.12
N LEU A 186 -0.92 1.66 -1.19
CA LEU A 186 -1.61 2.62 -0.35
C LEU A 186 -2.92 1.99 0.12
N GLU A 187 -3.30 2.27 1.35
CA GLU A 187 -4.55 1.84 1.96
C GLU A 187 -5.08 2.96 2.85
N VAL A 188 -6.41 3.10 2.89
CA VAL A 188 -7.05 4.02 3.82
C VAL A 188 -7.59 3.22 5.00
N TRP A 189 -7.12 3.52 6.19
CA TRP A 189 -7.63 2.94 7.41
C TRP A 189 -8.14 4.05 8.33
N GLU A 190 -9.46 4.07 8.54
CA GLU A 190 -10.15 5.14 9.25
C GLU A 190 -9.77 6.51 8.67
N LYS A 191 -9.10 7.35 9.47
CA LYS A 191 -8.63 8.69 9.10
C LYS A 191 -7.15 8.72 8.67
N TYR A 192 -6.54 7.56 8.44
CA TYR A 192 -5.13 7.44 8.10
C TYR A 192 -4.93 6.89 6.69
N LEU A 193 -4.00 7.48 5.94
CA LEU A 193 -3.42 6.83 4.78
C LEU A 193 -2.20 6.05 5.24
N VAL A 194 -2.17 4.74 5.00
CA VAL A 194 -1.04 3.87 5.31
C VAL A 194 -0.51 3.30 4.01
N GLY A 195 0.81 3.28 3.84
CA GLY A 195 1.41 2.79 2.61
C GLY A 195 2.72 2.05 2.82
N TYR A 196 3.25 1.56 1.71
CA TYR A 196 4.53 0.87 1.65
C TYR A 196 5.32 1.35 0.43
N ALA A 197 6.57 1.71 0.66
CA ALA A 197 7.54 2.03 -0.36
C ALA A 197 8.63 0.95 -0.40
N ARG A 198 9.03 0.56 -1.61
CA ARG A 198 10.06 -0.45 -1.84
C ARG A 198 11.34 -0.07 -1.08
N ASP A 199 11.89 -1.05 -0.38
CA ASP A 199 13.05 -0.97 0.54
C ASP A 199 12.80 -0.06 1.76
N TYR A 200 12.23 1.13 1.59
CA TYR A 200 12.08 2.12 2.65
C TYR A 200 11.06 1.73 3.73
N GLY A 201 10.17 0.79 3.41
CA GLY A 201 9.21 0.20 4.33
C GLY A 201 7.89 0.99 4.39
N SER A 202 7.21 0.87 5.52
CA SER A 202 5.89 1.46 5.71
C SER A 202 5.95 2.93 6.10
N PHE A 203 4.93 3.68 5.70
CA PHE A 203 4.69 5.07 6.08
C PHE A 203 3.21 5.30 6.37
N ALA A 204 2.89 6.39 7.07
CA ALA A 204 1.52 6.78 7.34
C ALA A 204 1.32 8.29 7.36
N PHE A 205 0.09 8.74 7.09
CA PHE A 205 -0.36 10.12 7.20
C PHE A 205 -1.68 10.17 7.96
N ASP A 206 -1.82 11.17 8.84
CA ASP A 206 -3.10 11.55 9.44
C ASP A 206 -3.84 12.49 8.49
N LEU A 207 -5.05 12.09 8.09
CA LEU A 207 -5.93 12.83 7.19
C LEU A 207 -7.06 13.57 7.94
N SER A 208 -7.02 13.60 9.29
CA SER A 208 -8.04 14.29 10.10
C SER A 208 -8.19 15.76 9.73
N ASN A 209 -7.09 16.42 9.35
CA ASN A 209 -7.09 17.76 8.77
C ASN A 209 -6.77 17.67 7.28
N LYS A 210 -7.81 17.57 6.44
CA LYS A 210 -7.67 17.41 4.98
C LYS A 210 -6.92 18.59 4.32
N GLN A 211 -6.97 19.80 4.89
CA GLN A 211 -6.26 20.98 4.37
C GLN A 211 -4.77 20.97 4.69
N LYS A 212 -4.36 20.21 5.69
CA LYS A 212 -2.95 20.03 6.07
C LYS A 212 -2.73 18.64 6.65
N PRO A 213 -2.79 17.58 5.82
CA PRO A 213 -2.50 16.24 6.29
C PRO A 213 -1.07 16.19 6.80
N SER A 214 -0.83 15.38 7.84
CA SER A 214 0.48 15.32 8.50
C SER A 214 1.06 13.93 8.48
N PRO A 215 2.37 13.76 8.23
CA PRO A 215 3.03 12.47 8.34
C PRO A 215 2.95 11.97 9.78
N VAL A 216 2.70 10.68 9.93
CA VAL A 216 2.79 9.97 11.22
C VAL A 216 4.08 9.19 11.19
N LEU A 217 5.05 9.61 12.01
CA LEU A 217 6.29 8.87 12.13
C LEU A 217 6.04 7.55 12.89
N PRO A 218 6.73 6.46 12.50
CA PRO A 218 6.76 5.24 13.27
C PRO A 218 7.09 5.51 14.73
N PHE A 219 6.37 4.85 15.64
CA PHE A 219 6.69 4.89 17.05
C PHE A 219 7.98 4.11 17.33
N ALA A 220 8.16 2.99 16.62
CA ALA A 220 9.37 2.18 16.65
C ALA A 220 9.66 1.60 15.26
N GLU A 221 10.94 1.34 14.99
CA GLU A 221 11.42 0.66 13.79
C GLU A 221 12.46 -0.39 14.14
N PHE A 222 12.58 -1.41 13.29
CA PHE A 222 13.66 -2.36 13.33
C PHE A 222 14.15 -2.66 11.91
N GLU A 223 15.42 -2.43 11.65
CA GLU A 223 16.08 -2.82 10.41
C GLU A 223 16.29 -4.34 10.41
N VAL A 224 15.52 -5.06 9.59
CA VAL A 224 15.57 -6.53 9.52
C VAL A 224 16.69 -7.01 8.59
N GLU A 225 16.96 -6.23 7.55
CA GLU A 225 18.01 -6.40 6.55
C GLU A 225 18.50 -5.01 6.15
N THR A 226 19.66 -4.90 5.49
CA THR A 226 20.22 -3.60 5.12
C THR A 226 19.21 -2.77 4.33
N GLN A 227 18.86 -1.60 4.88
CA GLN A 227 17.85 -0.67 4.35
C GLN A 227 16.40 -1.19 4.33
N VAL A 228 16.09 -2.34 4.94
CA VAL A 228 14.73 -2.88 5.03
C VAL A 228 14.20 -2.72 6.46
N PHE A 229 13.14 -1.94 6.62
CA PHE A 229 12.62 -1.56 7.94
C PHE A 229 11.22 -2.11 8.19
N HIS A 230 11.04 -2.72 9.36
CA HIS A 230 9.73 -3.03 9.91
C HIS A 230 9.34 -1.95 10.92
N SER A 231 8.19 -1.32 10.70
CA SER A 231 7.72 -0.17 11.47
C SER A 231 6.50 -0.53 12.30
N LEU A 232 6.47 -0.05 13.55
CA LEU A 232 5.29 -0.05 14.40
C LEU A 232 4.82 1.39 14.55
N PHE A 233 3.57 1.66 14.19
CA PHE A 233 2.93 2.95 14.41
C PHE A 233 1.95 2.84 15.59
N LEU A 234 1.82 3.94 16.34
CA LEU A 234 0.74 4.14 17.30
C LEU A 234 -0.18 5.22 16.73
N LEU A 235 -1.31 4.80 16.17
CA LEU A 235 -2.29 5.70 15.58
C LEU A 235 -3.29 6.16 16.65
N GLU A 236 -3.56 7.46 16.71
CA GLU A 236 -4.48 8.03 17.69
C GLU A 236 -5.94 7.74 17.34
N SER A 237 -6.67 7.31 18.36
CA SER A 237 -8.11 7.06 18.33
C SER A 237 -8.79 7.80 19.49
N GLN A 238 -10.11 7.89 19.47
CA GLN A 238 -10.89 8.54 20.54
C GLN A 238 -10.68 7.89 21.91
N SER A 239 -10.33 6.60 21.97
CA SER A 239 -10.18 5.82 23.21
C SER A 239 -8.73 5.47 23.57
N GLY A 240 -7.75 5.97 22.83
CA GLY A 240 -6.33 5.69 23.05
C GLY A 240 -5.58 5.50 21.73
N TYR A 241 -4.71 4.50 21.69
CA TYR A 241 -3.88 4.20 20.53
C TYR A 241 -4.23 2.84 19.92
N GLN A 242 -4.30 2.79 18.60
CA GLN A 242 -4.24 1.55 17.84
C GLN A 242 -2.80 1.33 17.39
N ALA A 243 -2.18 0.24 17.85
CA ALA A 243 -0.86 -0.15 17.36
C ALA A 243 -0.99 -0.95 16.07
N ILE A 244 -0.10 -0.70 15.11
CA ILE A 244 -0.21 -1.24 13.75
C ILE A 244 1.19 -1.57 13.24
N MET A 245 1.33 -2.70 12.53
CA MET A 245 2.61 -3.15 11.97
C MET A 245 2.42 -3.54 10.49
N PRO A 246 2.32 -2.55 9.59
CA PRO A 246 1.97 -2.83 8.21
C PRO A 246 3.02 -3.71 7.54
N SER A 247 2.57 -4.49 6.58
CA SER A 247 3.39 -5.42 5.82
C SER A 247 2.93 -5.48 4.37
N TYR A 248 3.88 -5.66 3.48
CA TYR A 248 3.60 -6.03 2.10
C TYR A 248 4.19 -7.42 1.83
N ASP A 249 3.34 -8.33 1.36
CA ASP A 249 3.72 -9.62 0.81
C ASP A 249 3.85 -9.48 -0.70
N TYR A 250 5.10 -9.52 -1.19
CA TYR A 250 5.42 -9.36 -2.60
C TYR A 250 4.97 -10.55 -3.45
N GLU A 251 4.98 -11.77 -2.89
CA GLU A 251 4.61 -12.97 -3.63
C GLU A 251 3.09 -13.07 -3.79
N GLY A 252 2.36 -12.77 -2.72
CA GLY A 252 0.89 -12.75 -2.69
C GLY A 252 0.26 -11.44 -3.16
N ASP A 253 1.09 -10.46 -3.53
CA ASP A 253 0.71 -9.09 -3.89
C ASP A 253 -0.26 -8.42 -2.88
N LYS A 254 -0.03 -8.67 -1.60
CA LYS A 254 -0.98 -8.33 -0.54
C LYS A 254 -0.40 -7.33 0.44
N PHE A 255 -1.00 -6.15 0.48
CA PHE A 255 -0.76 -5.20 1.56
C PHE A 255 -1.66 -5.52 2.75
N SER A 256 -1.12 -5.43 3.96
CA SER A 256 -1.88 -5.65 5.19
C SER A 256 -1.45 -4.66 6.25
N VAL A 257 -2.44 -4.01 6.84
CA VAL A 257 -2.23 -2.94 7.81
C VAL A 257 -1.90 -3.50 9.21
N ASN A 258 -2.39 -4.70 9.53
CA ASN A 258 -2.10 -5.48 10.75
C ASN A 258 -2.32 -4.71 12.07
N PRO A 259 -3.58 -4.44 12.46
CA PRO A 259 -3.90 -4.00 13.82
C PRO A 259 -3.37 -5.00 14.85
N ALA A 260 -2.64 -4.50 15.85
CA ALA A 260 -2.09 -5.32 16.93
C ALA A 260 -3.12 -5.62 18.04
N PHE A 261 -4.16 -4.82 18.15
CA PHE A 261 -5.22 -4.96 19.16
C PHE A 261 -6.59 -5.02 18.48
N GLU A 262 -7.54 -5.69 19.12
CA GLU A 262 -8.94 -5.71 18.68
C GLU A 262 -9.62 -4.34 18.82
N LYS A 263 -9.19 -3.55 19.81
CA LYS A 263 -9.67 -2.19 20.07
C LYS A 263 -8.50 -1.30 20.50
N PRO A 264 -8.58 0.02 20.25
CA PRO A 264 -7.58 0.96 20.75
C PRO A 264 -7.43 0.88 22.27
N LEU A 265 -6.20 1.08 22.76
CA LEU A 265 -5.85 0.98 24.17
C LEU A 265 -5.20 2.27 24.66
N ALA A 266 -5.47 2.68 25.90
CA ALA A 266 -4.70 3.73 26.54
C ALA A 266 -3.29 3.20 26.88
N LEU A 267 -2.26 3.78 26.28
CA LEU A 267 -0.87 3.32 26.41
C LEU A 267 0.01 4.40 27.04
N ASN A 268 0.98 3.99 27.84
CA ASN A 268 2.12 4.82 28.20
C ASN A 268 3.14 4.79 27.05
N THR A 269 3.33 5.94 26.42
CA THR A 269 4.23 6.13 25.26
C THR A 269 5.59 6.74 25.65
N ASP A 270 5.82 6.99 26.95
CA ASP A 270 7.08 7.44 27.50
C ASP A 270 8.08 6.28 27.55
N VAL A 271 8.75 6.09 26.42
CA VAL A 271 9.71 5.01 26.18
C VAL A 271 11.01 5.63 25.66
N PRO A 272 12.18 5.24 26.21
CA PRO A 272 13.46 5.75 25.75
C PRO A 272 13.67 5.55 24.24
N LYS A 273 14.29 6.52 23.57
CA LYS A 273 14.59 6.45 22.13
C LYS A 273 15.32 5.16 21.73
N SER A 274 16.25 4.68 22.55
CA SER A 274 17.00 3.44 22.30
C SER A 274 16.13 2.19 22.27
N ALA A 275 14.98 2.18 22.95
CA ALA A 275 14.04 1.06 22.90
C ALA A 275 13.14 1.10 21.65
N ARG A 276 13.03 2.25 20.98
CA ARG A 276 12.26 2.41 19.73
C ARG A 276 13.01 1.94 18.48
N ASN A 277 14.32 1.66 18.60
CA ASN A 277 15.14 1.08 17.54
C ASN A 277 15.67 -0.30 17.97
N ASN A 278 14.77 -1.23 18.26
CA ASN A 278 15.11 -2.57 18.73
C ASN A 278 14.10 -3.60 18.20
N ARG A 279 14.50 -4.86 18.08
CA ARG A 279 13.63 -5.95 17.64
C ARG A 279 12.41 -6.09 18.54
N PHE A 280 12.61 -5.99 19.85
CA PHE A 280 11.56 -6.16 20.84
C PHE A 280 11.19 -4.82 21.48
N LEU A 281 9.90 -4.53 21.52
CA LEU A 281 9.33 -3.37 22.21
C LEU A 281 8.36 -3.87 23.29
N VAL A 282 8.38 -3.22 24.45
CA VAL A 282 7.40 -3.45 25.51
C VAL A 282 6.74 -2.12 25.83
N LEU A 283 5.43 -2.05 25.63
CA LEU A 283 4.57 -0.94 26.06
C LEU A 283 3.79 -1.37 27.30
N ARG A 284 3.26 -0.39 28.03
CA ARG A 284 2.36 -0.63 29.16
C ARG A 284 1.06 0.11 28.96
N GLN A 285 -0.04 -0.54 29.30
CA GLN A 285 -1.31 0.14 29.36
C GLN A 285 -1.30 1.19 30.48
N ALA A 286 -2.04 2.27 30.28
CA ALA A 286 -2.26 3.34 31.27
C ALA A 286 -3.39 2.95 32.24
N ASN A 287 -3.36 1.72 32.76
CA ASN A 287 -4.30 1.18 33.75
C ASN A 287 -3.59 0.97 35.10
N ALA A 288 -4.34 0.56 36.13
CA ALA A 288 -3.80 0.35 37.48
C ALA A 288 -2.76 -0.77 37.51
N GLU A 289 -2.97 -1.84 36.73
CA GLU A 289 -2.09 -3.01 36.66
C GLU A 289 -0.84 -2.79 35.79
N LYS A 290 -0.81 -1.70 35.01
CA LYS A 290 0.24 -1.39 34.02
C LYS A 290 0.55 -2.58 33.11
N THR A 291 -0.50 -3.21 32.59
CA THR A 291 -0.42 -4.45 31.79
C THR A 291 0.60 -4.30 30.68
N ALA A 292 1.57 -5.22 30.62
CA ALA A 292 2.62 -5.21 29.62
C ALA A 292 2.13 -5.78 28.27
N LEU A 293 2.50 -5.10 27.20
CA LEU A 293 2.25 -5.51 25.81
C LEU A 293 3.61 -5.63 25.12
N ALA A 294 3.94 -6.84 24.67
CA ALA A 294 5.20 -7.11 23.98
C ALA A 294 4.99 -7.22 22.47
N PHE A 295 5.95 -6.70 21.70
CA PHE A 295 5.97 -6.73 20.25
C PHE A 295 7.31 -7.30 19.78
N ASP A 296 7.26 -8.13 18.74
CA ASP A 296 8.42 -8.53 17.96
C ASP A 296 8.31 -7.86 16.58
N LEU A 297 9.10 -6.80 16.38
CA LEU A 297 9.11 -6.03 15.14
C LEU A 297 9.69 -6.83 13.97
N LYS A 298 10.60 -7.79 14.23
CA LYS A 298 11.10 -8.68 13.16
C LYS A 298 9.95 -9.54 12.62
N ALA A 299 9.15 -10.12 13.51
CA ALA A 299 8.01 -10.96 13.14
C ALA A 299 6.71 -10.18 12.88
N ARG A 300 6.70 -8.86 13.10
CA ARG A 300 5.52 -7.96 12.96
C ARG A 300 4.29 -8.45 13.74
N LYS A 301 4.48 -8.91 14.98
CA LYS A 301 3.40 -9.46 15.80
C LYS A 301 3.50 -9.07 17.27
N THR A 302 2.36 -9.13 17.95
CA THR A 302 2.31 -9.13 19.41
C THR A 302 2.80 -10.47 19.94
N VAL A 303 3.46 -10.45 21.10
CA VAL A 303 3.96 -11.65 21.78
C VAL A 303 3.16 -11.85 23.06
N ALA A 304 2.51 -13.00 23.18
CA ALA A 304 1.83 -13.38 24.41
C ALA A 304 2.85 -13.61 25.53
N LEU A 305 2.72 -12.84 26.62
CA LEU A 305 3.60 -12.97 27.79
C LEU A 305 2.93 -13.89 28.83
N PRO A 306 3.65 -14.90 29.36
CA PRO A 306 3.18 -15.63 30.53
C PRO A 306 2.88 -14.68 31.70
N ALA A 307 1.87 -14.99 32.51
CA ALA A 307 1.40 -14.09 33.57
C ALA A 307 2.52 -13.68 34.57
N ASN A 308 3.43 -14.62 34.88
CA ASN A 308 4.58 -14.37 35.76
C ASN A 308 5.68 -13.50 35.12
N ILE A 309 5.71 -13.38 33.79
CA ILE A 309 6.63 -12.52 33.04
C ILE A 309 5.99 -11.14 32.81
N ALA A 310 4.71 -11.09 32.46
CA ALA A 310 3.98 -9.85 32.16
C ALA A 310 3.99 -8.83 33.32
N SER A 311 4.03 -9.31 34.56
CA SER A 311 4.09 -8.48 35.78
C SER A 311 5.49 -7.97 36.12
N GLN A 312 6.54 -8.45 35.45
CA GLN A 312 7.91 -8.07 35.73
C GLN A 312 8.26 -6.70 35.17
N GLN A 313 9.41 -6.16 35.60
CA GLN A 313 9.97 -4.94 35.02
C GLN A 313 10.33 -5.14 33.53
N THR A 314 10.28 -4.06 32.77
CA THR A 314 10.49 -4.07 31.31
C THR A 314 11.79 -4.75 30.91
N GLN A 315 12.89 -4.54 31.64
CA GLN A 315 14.17 -5.17 31.32
C GLN A 315 14.13 -6.71 31.42
N ASN A 316 13.41 -7.25 32.39
CA ASN A 316 13.28 -8.70 32.56
C ASN A 316 12.41 -9.30 31.46
N ILE A 317 11.34 -8.60 31.06
CA ILE A 317 10.50 -9.00 29.92
C ILE A 317 11.35 -9.02 28.64
N LEU A 318 12.15 -7.98 28.38
CA LEU A 318 13.03 -7.91 27.22
C LEU A 318 14.07 -9.04 27.22
N ASN A 319 14.64 -9.37 28.38
CA ASN A 319 15.59 -10.49 28.48
C ASN A 319 14.90 -11.84 28.19
N TRP A 320 13.68 -12.03 28.69
CA TRP A 320 12.89 -13.22 28.41
C TRP A 320 12.56 -13.34 26.91
N LEU A 321 12.13 -12.24 26.27
CA LEU A 321 11.85 -12.20 24.83
C LEU A 321 13.06 -12.58 23.98
N LYS A 322 14.26 -12.11 24.35
CA LYS A 322 15.51 -12.48 23.63
C LYS A 322 15.85 -13.97 23.71
N GLN A 323 15.39 -14.67 24.75
CA GLN A 323 15.67 -16.09 24.95
C GLN A 323 14.60 -17.01 24.33
N ASN A 324 13.39 -16.48 24.11
CA ASN A 324 12.22 -17.28 23.74
C ASN A 324 11.51 -16.80 22.45
N GLY A 325 12.05 -15.78 21.78
CA GLY A 325 11.43 -15.08 20.65
C GLY A 325 12.25 -15.08 19.37
#